data_AF-A0AAW9BEL1-F1
#
_entry.id   AF-A0AAW9BEL1-F1
#
_cell.length_a   1.000
_cell.length_b   1.000
_cell.length_c   1.000
_cell.angle_alpha   90.00
_cell.angle_beta   90.00
_cell.angle_gamma   90.00
#
_symmetry.space_group_name_H-M   'P 1'
#
loop_
_entity.id
_entity.type
_entity.pdbx_description
1 polymer ?
#
loop_
_entity_poly.entity_id
_entity_poly.type
_entity_poly.pdbx_seq_one_letter_code
_entity_poly.pdbx_strand_id
1 'polypeptide(L)'
;MLQLAIATGWSLEYIEQLPFEVLAEFKALNAWHPFTDDRQAHQLGTIASLLSHQVYKKGLQPHEMFPYLQNGVPDFLEDERVFKARQLVNQTVMMPDNVRVKALENIHLKIREEIDIEQANEFPDLYVVRELNKLLRE
;
A
#
# COMPACT_ATOMS: atom_id res chain seq x y z
N MET A 1 28.55 -1.48 -1.57
CA MET A 1 29.02 -2.56 -0.67
C MET A 1 28.17 -2.58 0.60
N LEU A 2 28.16 -1.52 1.42
CA LEU A 2 27.37 -1.46 2.65
C LEU A 2 25.87 -1.73 2.46
N GLN A 3 25.23 -1.11 1.46
CA GLN A 3 23.81 -1.37 1.15
C GLN A 3 23.55 -2.83 0.76
N LEU A 4 24.50 -3.47 0.09
CA LEU A 4 24.41 -4.85 -0.36
C LEU A 4 24.59 -5.81 0.84
N ALA A 5 25.47 -5.47 1.78
CA ALA A 5 25.65 -6.18 3.05
C ALA A 5 24.39 -6.14 3.92
N ILE A 6 23.79 -4.95 4.07
CA ILE A 6 22.56 -4.76 4.83
C ILE A 6 21.41 -5.57 4.20
N ALA A 7 21.27 -5.52 2.88
CA ALA A 7 20.21 -6.21 2.15
C ALA A 7 20.34 -7.74 2.12
N THR A 8 21.57 -8.27 2.03
CA THR A 8 21.81 -9.72 1.90
C THR A 8 22.13 -10.42 3.23
N GLY A 9 22.49 -9.65 4.25
CA GLY A 9 23.01 -10.18 5.52
C GLY A 9 24.42 -10.74 5.42
N TRP A 10 25.13 -10.55 4.31
CA TRP A 10 26.50 -11.01 4.12
C TRP A 10 27.51 -10.04 4.74
N SER A 11 28.67 -10.58 5.15
CA SER A 11 29.76 -9.75 5.67
C SER A 11 30.37 -8.89 4.57
N LEU A 12 30.90 -7.71 4.95
CA LEU A 12 31.58 -6.81 4.02
C LEU A 12 32.78 -7.49 3.35
N GLU A 13 33.55 -8.25 4.11
CA GLU A 13 34.71 -9.02 3.63
C GLU A 13 34.34 -10.01 2.53
N TYR A 14 33.20 -10.69 2.68
CA TYR A 14 32.70 -11.62 1.66
C TYR A 14 32.29 -10.88 0.39
N ILE A 15 31.59 -9.76 0.53
CA ILE A 15 31.11 -8.98 -0.62
C ILE A 15 32.29 -8.36 -1.38
N GLU A 16 33.34 -7.93 -0.69
CA GLU A 16 34.58 -7.41 -1.30
C GLU A 16 35.36 -8.47 -2.09
N GLN A 17 35.19 -9.75 -1.76
CA GLN A 17 35.79 -10.87 -2.48
C GLN A 17 34.98 -11.33 -3.70
N LEU A 18 33.76 -10.82 -3.88
CA LEU A 18 32.94 -11.20 -5.02
C LEU A 18 33.51 -10.63 -6.33
N PRO A 19 33.45 -11.41 -7.44
CA PRO A 19 33.78 -10.90 -8.76
C PRO A 19 32.95 -9.67 -9.12
N PHE A 20 33.53 -8.75 -9.89
CA PHE A 20 32.87 -7.50 -10.28
C PHE A 20 31.56 -7.75 -11.02
N GLU A 21 31.51 -8.78 -11.87
CA GLU A 21 30.36 -9.18 -12.65
C GLU A 21 29.17 -9.52 -11.73
N VAL A 22 29.43 -10.28 -10.67
CA VAL A 22 28.43 -10.67 -9.67
C VAL A 22 27.92 -9.44 -8.91
N LEU A 23 28.81 -8.53 -8.53
CA LEU A 23 28.42 -7.27 -7.89
C LEU A 23 27.58 -6.37 -8.82
N ALA A 24 27.91 -6.35 -10.12
CA ALA A 24 27.16 -5.60 -11.13
C ALA A 24 25.76 -6.19 -11.33
N GLU A 25 25.64 -7.52 -11.38
CA GLU A 25 24.36 -8.23 -11.44
C GLU A 25 23.49 -7.93 -10.21
N PHE A 26 24.04 -7.99 -8.99
CA PHE A 26 23.27 -7.65 -7.78
C PHE A 26 22.84 -6.19 -7.75
N LYS A 27 23.67 -5.26 -8.26
CA LYS A 27 23.28 -3.86 -8.38
C LYS A 27 22.18 -3.65 -9.41
N ALA A 28 22.26 -4.31 -10.56
CA ALA A 28 21.22 -4.27 -11.58
C ALA A 28 19.91 -4.88 -11.05
N LEU A 29 20.00 -6.02 -10.36
CA LEU A 29 18.87 -6.67 -9.72
C LEU A 29 18.27 -5.79 -8.62
N ASN A 30 19.07 -5.11 -7.79
CA ASN A 30 18.57 -4.16 -6.80
C ASN A 30 17.96 -2.90 -7.44
N ALA A 31 18.40 -2.50 -8.64
CA ALA A 31 17.81 -1.37 -9.35
C ALA A 31 16.44 -1.73 -9.94
N TRP A 32 16.28 -2.94 -10.48
CA TRP A 32 14.98 -3.43 -10.99
C TRP A 32 14.07 -3.92 -9.87
N HIS A 33 14.67 -4.54 -8.85
CA HIS A 33 14.02 -5.25 -7.78
C HIS A 33 14.62 -4.89 -6.39
N PRO A 34 14.49 -3.63 -5.90
CA PRO A 34 14.99 -3.19 -4.59
C PRO A 34 14.90 -4.21 -3.45
N PHE A 35 16.02 -4.51 -2.81
CA PHE A 35 16.11 -5.35 -1.61
C PHE A 35 15.73 -4.56 -0.36
N THR A 36 14.45 -4.20 -0.25
CA THR A 36 13.89 -3.53 0.92
C THR A 36 13.11 -4.52 1.78
N ASP A 37 13.00 -4.24 3.08
CA ASP A 37 12.24 -5.06 4.03
C ASP A 37 10.78 -5.22 3.58
N ASP A 38 10.15 -4.14 3.11
CA ASP A 38 8.79 -4.17 2.57
C ASP A 38 8.68 -5.16 1.41
N ARG A 39 9.64 -5.15 0.49
CA ARG A 39 9.61 -6.04 -0.66
C ARG A 39 9.85 -7.49 -0.29
N GLN A 40 10.79 -7.72 0.63
CA GLN A 40 11.02 -9.04 1.17
C GLN A 40 9.75 -9.57 1.86
N ALA A 41 9.07 -8.73 2.63
CA ALA A 41 7.82 -9.06 3.28
C ALA A 41 6.71 -9.39 2.26
N HIS A 42 6.58 -8.61 1.17
CA HIS A 42 5.66 -8.91 0.07
C HIS A 42 5.98 -10.24 -0.63
N GLN A 43 7.27 -10.54 -0.85
CA GLN A 43 7.70 -11.80 -1.45
C GLN A 43 7.36 -12.98 -0.54
N LEU A 44 7.67 -12.89 0.76
CA LEU A 44 7.33 -13.90 1.76
C LEU A 44 5.81 -14.10 1.86
N GLY A 45 5.04 -13.01 1.85
CA GLY A 45 3.58 -13.05 1.82
C GLY A 45 3.04 -13.77 0.58
N THR A 46 3.66 -13.54 -0.59
CA THR A 46 3.31 -14.24 -1.83
C THR A 46 3.60 -15.74 -1.75
N ILE A 47 4.76 -16.11 -1.21
CA ILE A 47 5.11 -17.53 -0.99
C ILE A 47 4.10 -18.19 -0.03
N ALA A 48 3.78 -17.55 1.09
CA ALA A 48 2.80 -18.06 2.05
C ALA A 48 1.41 -18.22 1.43
N SER A 49 0.97 -17.24 0.64
CA SER A 49 -0.27 -17.31 -0.15
C SER A 49 -0.27 -18.52 -1.09
N LEU A 50 0.82 -18.75 -1.83
CA LEU A 50 0.94 -19.92 -2.72
C LEU A 50 0.90 -21.25 -1.95
N LEU A 51 1.56 -21.32 -0.79
CA LEU A 51 1.50 -22.50 0.07
C LEU A 51 0.09 -22.72 0.65
N SER A 52 -0.65 -21.65 0.93
CA SER A 52 -2.03 -21.76 1.43
C SER A 52 -2.97 -22.45 0.45
N HIS A 53 -2.71 -22.36 -0.86
CA HIS A 53 -3.49 -23.06 -1.89
C HIS A 53 -3.39 -24.59 -1.80
N GLN A 54 -2.34 -25.11 -1.15
CA GLN A 54 -2.21 -26.55 -0.91
C GLN A 54 -3.16 -27.04 0.19
N VAL A 55 -3.63 -26.14 1.06
CA VAL A 55 -4.49 -26.44 2.20
C VAL A 55 -5.94 -25.97 1.96
N TYR A 56 -6.11 -24.81 1.32
CA TYR A 56 -7.40 -24.17 1.05
C TYR A 56 -7.73 -24.18 -0.45
N LYS A 57 -8.97 -24.55 -0.82
CA LYS A 57 -9.43 -24.59 -2.24
C LYS A 57 -9.37 -23.24 -2.95
N LYS A 58 -9.64 -22.16 -2.20
CA LYS A 58 -9.30 -20.79 -2.58
C LYS A 58 -8.16 -20.41 -1.66
N GLY A 59 -6.94 -20.33 -2.16
CA GLY A 59 -5.85 -19.85 -1.31
C GLY A 59 -6.08 -18.41 -0.89
N LEU A 60 -5.45 -18.04 0.21
CA LEU A 60 -5.53 -16.71 0.80
C LEU A 60 -4.57 -15.78 0.07
N GLN A 61 -5.00 -14.56 -0.19
CA GLN A 61 -4.13 -13.52 -0.72
C GLN A 61 -3.12 -13.07 0.34
N PRO A 62 -1.93 -12.57 -0.05
CA PRO A 62 -0.88 -12.17 0.89
C PRO A 62 -1.34 -11.18 1.97
N HIS A 63 -2.17 -10.20 1.59
CA HIS A 63 -2.69 -9.16 2.50
C HIS A 63 -3.78 -9.70 3.45
N GLU A 64 -4.50 -10.76 3.07
CA GLU A 64 -5.47 -11.43 3.95
C GLU A 64 -4.76 -12.18 5.09
N MET A 65 -3.57 -12.71 4.81
CA MET A 65 -2.72 -13.38 5.80
C MET A 65 -1.90 -12.39 6.62
N PHE A 66 -1.42 -11.33 5.98
CA PHE A 66 -0.52 -10.34 6.56
C PHE A 66 -1.05 -8.92 6.29
N PRO A 67 -1.89 -8.36 7.18
CA PRO A 67 -2.54 -7.07 6.96
C PRO A 67 -1.58 -5.90 6.74
N TYR A 68 -0.37 -5.98 7.30
CA TYR A 68 0.66 -4.97 7.11
C TYR A 68 1.24 -4.92 5.68
N LEU A 69 0.96 -5.92 4.84
CA LEU A 69 1.28 -5.88 3.40
C LEU A 69 0.24 -5.11 2.59
N GLN A 70 -0.87 -4.69 3.19
CA GLN A 70 -1.85 -3.85 2.51
C GLN A 70 -1.31 -2.41 2.41
N ASN A 71 -1.48 -1.80 1.25
CA ASN A 71 -1.19 -0.37 1.10
C ASN A 71 -2.25 0.44 1.85
N GLY A 72 -1.84 1.19 2.87
CA GLY A 72 -2.73 2.00 3.70
C GLY A 72 -3.24 1.27 4.94
N VAL A 73 -4.27 1.83 5.58
CA VAL A 73 -4.86 1.23 6.78
C VAL A 73 -5.80 0.09 6.36
N PRO A 74 -5.69 -1.11 6.97
CA PRO A 74 -6.60 -2.22 6.68
C PRO A 74 -8.06 -1.84 6.93
N ASP A 75 -8.97 -2.34 6.10
CA ASP A 75 -10.39 -1.95 6.10
C ASP A 75 -11.07 -2.12 7.47
N PHE A 76 -10.66 -3.11 8.26
CA PHE A 76 -11.21 -3.38 9.59
C PHE A 76 -10.70 -2.42 10.69
N LEU A 77 -9.66 -1.65 10.42
CA LEU A 77 -9.12 -0.60 11.30
C LEU A 77 -9.45 0.81 10.80
N GLU A 78 -9.99 0.94 9.59
CA GLU A 78 -10.32 2.21 8.96
C GLU A 78 -11.59 2.81 9.57
N ASP A 79 -11.65 4.14 9.70
CA ASP A 79 -12.88 4.82 10.12
C ASP A 79 -13.98 4.60 9.07
N GLU A 80 -15.21 4.32 9.53
CA GLU A 80 -16.34 3.97 8.66
C GLU A 80 -16.64 5.08 7.61
N ARG A 81 -16.41 6.35 7.96
CA ARG A 81 -16.63 7.49 7.08
C ARG A 81 -15.59 7.54 5.97
N VAL A 82 -14.31 7.35 6.34
CA VAL A 82 -13.19 7.28 5.39
C VAL A 82 -13.36 6.08 4.45
N PHE A 83 -13.73 4.93 5.01
CA PHE A 83 -13.98 3.70 4.24
C PHE A 83 -15.09 3.91 3.20
N LYS A 84 -16.25 4.45 3.60
CA LYS A 84 -17.36 4.73 2.68
C LYS A 84 -16.99 5.75 1.61
N ALA A 85 -16.30 6.83 1.98
CA ALA A 85 -15.84 7.83 1.03
C ALA A 85 -14.89 7.23 -0.01
N ARG A 86 -13.90 6.44 0.42
CA ARG A 86 -12.97 5.72 -0.47
C ARG A 86 -13.70 4.77 -1.40
N GLN A 87 -14.69 4.04 -0.89
CA GLN A 87 -15.49 3.11 -1.69
C GLN A 87 -16.29 3.85 -2.79
N LEU A 88 -16.90 5.00 -2.47
CA LEU A 88 -17.64 5.82 -3.44
C LEU A 88 -16.71 6.36 -4.54
N VAL A 89 -15.53 6.86 -4.19
CA VAL A 89 -14.54 7.33 -5.17
C VAL A 89 -14.10 6.18 -6.08
N ASN A 90 -13.77 5.02 -5.51
CA ASN A 90 -13.33 3.84 -6.27
C ASN A 90 -14.39 3.31 -7.26
N GLN A 91 -15.69 3.42 -6.91
CA GLN A 91 -16.77 3.05 -7.83
C GLN A 91 -16.80 3.92 -9.09
N THR A 92 -16.29 5.15 -9.03
CA THR A 92 -16.26 6.05 -10.19
C THR A 92 -15.18 5.68 -11.22
N VAL A 93 -14.18 4.87 -10.85
CA VAL A 93 -13.03 4.54 -11.71
C VAL A 93 -13.45 3.86 -13.01
N MET A 94 -14.51 3.04 -12.97
CA MET A 94 -15.01 2.30 -14.14
C MET A 94 -16.08 3.06 -14.93
N MET A 95 -16.40 4.30 -14.54
CA MET A 95 -17.43 5.10 -15.20
C MET A 95 -16.87 5.83 -16.43
N PRO A 96 -17.71 6.10 -17.45
CA PRO A 96 -17.33 6.99 -18.56
C PRO A 96 -16.98 8.40 -18.05
N ASP A 97 -15.96 9.04 -18.63
CA ASP A 97 -15.38 10.30 -18.13
C ASP A 97 -16.41 11.40 -17.83
N ASN A 98 -17.36 11.62 -18.75
CA ASN A 98 -18.39 12.65 -18.60
C ASN A 98 -19.33 12.41 -17.40
N VAL A 99 -19.53 11.14 -17.03
CA VAL A 99 -20.33 10.74 -15.87
C VAL A 99 -19.47 10.76 -14.61
N ARG A 100 -18.22 10.31 -14.72
CA ARG A 100 -17.23 10.30 -13.64
C ARG A 100 -17.01 11.69 -13.07
N VAL A 101 -16.81 12.71 -13.90
CA VAL A 101 -16.57 14.09 -13.45
C VAL A 101 -17.73 14.59 -12.59
N LYS A 102 -18.97 14.43 -13.05
CA LYS A 102 -20.16 14.85 -12.29
C LYS A 102 -20.36 14.04 -11.01
N ALA A 103 -20.05 12.74 -11.05
CA ALA A 103 -20.12 11.88 -9.87
C ALA A 103 -19.08 12.31 -8.82
N LEU A 104 -17.85 12.57 -9.25
CA LEU A 104 -16.76 13.04 -8.38
C LEU A 104 -17.06 14.41 -7.79
N GLU A 105 -17.60 15.36 -8.55
CA GLU A 105 -18.01 16.67 -8.02
C GLU A 105 -19.00 16.52 -6.87
N ASN A 106 -20.04 15.69 -7.04
CA ASN A 106 -21.02 15.43 -5.98
C ASN A 106 -20.41 14.70 -4.77
N ILE A 107 -19.50 13.75 -5.00
CA ILE A 107 -18.80 13.04 -3.93
C ILE A 107 -17.89 13.99 -3.17
N HIS A 108 -17.12 14.84 -3.88
CA HIS A 108 -16.22 15.83 -3.28
C HIS A 108 -16.96 16.87 -2.44
N LEU A 109 -18.16 17.28 -2.86
CA LEU A 109 -19.01 18.15 -2.04
C LEU A 109 -19.36 17.49 -0.71
N LYS A 110 -19.84 16.25 -0.73
CA LYS A 110 -20.17 15.50 0.50
C LYS A 110 -18.96 15.24 1.39
N ILE A 111 -17.80 14.97 0.81
CA ILE A 111 -16.56 14.79 1.55
C ILE A 111 -16.17 16.11 2.25
N ARG A 112 -16.31 17.26 1.58
CA ARG A 112 -16.05 18.56 2.20
C ARG A 112 -17.03 18.87 3.33
N GLU A 113 -18.32 18.60 3.13
CA GLU A 113 -19.33 18.75 4.18
C GLU A 113 -18.96 17.92 5.43
N GLU A 114 -18.54 16.66 5.26
CA GLU A 114 -18.13 15.82 6.38
C GLU A 114 -16.85 16.33 7.08
N ILE A 115 -15.89 16.87 6.31
CA ILE A 115 -14.70 17.52 6.87
C ILE A 115 -15.09 18.74 7.70
N ASP A 116 -15.99 19.59 7.21
CA ASP A 116 -16.44 20.79 7.91
C ASP A 116 -17.19 20.44 9.21
N ILE A 117 -18.02 19.39 9.18
CA ILE A 117 -18.70 18.85 10.38
C ILE A 117 -17.67 18.37 11.40
N GLU A 118 -16.69 17.58 10.98
CA GLU A 118 -15.68 17.04 11.89
C GLU A 118 -14.79 18.14 12.48
N GLN A 119 -14.44 19.16 11.68
CA GLN A 119 -13.65 20.31 12.13
C GLN A 119 -14.39 21.23 13.10
N ALA A 120 -15.73 21.24 13.07
CA ALA A 120 -16.55 22.02 13.99
C ALA A 120 -16.65 21.39 15.40
N ASN A 121 -16.20 20.14 15.56
CA ASN A 121 -16.18 19.46 16.86
C ASN A 121 -15.13 20.07 17.80
N GLU A 122 -15.38 19.99 19.11
CA GLU A 122 -14.45 20.48 20.14
C GLU A 122 -13.09 19.74 20.10
N PHE A 123 -13.12 18.46 19.73
CA PHE A 123 -11.94 17.63 19.52
C PHE A 123 -12.04 16.93 18.15
N PRO A 124 -11.62 17.60 17.06
CA PRO A 124 -11.72 17.04 15.72
C PRO A 124 -10.78 15.84 15.55
N ASP A 125 -11.27 14.77 14.93
CA ASP A 125 -10.43 13.65 14.54
C ASP A 125 -9.53 14.03 13.35
N LEU A 126 -8.29 14.36 13.67
CA LEU A 126 -7.27 14.74 12.69
C LEU A 126 -6.96 13.63 11.68
N TYR A 127 -7.13 12.36 12.06
CA TYR A 127 -6.91 11.24 11.14
C TYR A 127 -7.98 11.26 10.05
N VAL A 128 -9.24 11.32 10.45
CA VAL A 128 -10.39 11.35 9.51
C VAL A 128 -10.29 12.54 8.58
N VAL A 129 -10.04 13.73 9.12
CA VAL A 129 -9.86 14.96 8.32
C VAL A 129 -8.72 14.79 7.32
N ARG A 130 -7.59 14.21 7.73
CA ARG A 130 -6.43 14.01 6.84
C ARG A 130 -6.74 13.03 5.72
N GLU A 131 -7.32 11.87 6.02
CA GLU A 131 -7.61 10.85 5.00
C GLU A 131 -8.71 11.31 4.04
N LEU A 132 -9.76 11.97 4.51
CA LEU A 132 -10.79 12.57 3.65
C LEU A 132 -10.20 13.65 2.72
N ASN A 133 -9.26 14.46 3.21
CA ASN A 133 -8.57 15.45 2.38
C ASN A 133 -7.68 14.84 1.30
N LYS A 134 -7.13 13.63 1.50
CA LYS A 134 -6.35 12.94 0.45
C LYS A 134 -7.24 12.56 -0.72
N LEU A 135 -8.45 12.07 -0.44
CA LEU A 135 -9.42 11.67 -1.47
C LEU A 135 -9.85 12.84 -2.38
N LEU A 136 -9.78 14.09 -1.89
CA LEU A 136 -10.08 15.28 -2.69
C LEU A 136 -8.97 15.67 -3.69
N ARG A 137 -7.77 15.08 -3.56
CA ARG A 137 -6.60 15.38 -4.40
C ARG A 137 -6.33 14.31 -5.46
N GLU A 138 -7.05 13.19 -5.41
CA GLU A 138 -7.04 12.11 -6.41
C GLU A 138 -7.96 12.43 -7.59
#